data_AF-A0AAV4VS31-F1
#
_entry.id   AF-A0AAV4VS31-F1
#
_cell.length_a   1.000
_cell.length_b   1.000
_cell.length_c   1.000
_cell.angle_alpha   90.00
_cell.angle_beta   90.00
_cell.angle_gamma   90.00
#
_symmetry.space_group_name_H-M   'P 1'
#
loop_
_entity.id
_entity.type
_entity.pdbx_description
1 polymer ?
#
loop_
_entity_poly.entity_id
_entity_poly.type
_entity_poly.pdbx_seq_one_letter_code
_entity_poly.pdbx_strand_id
1 'polypeptide(L)'
;MYLANKTGFTSFFNTLLSNANFPKAWKLAIITLIPKPNKDCSSTLHYRLICLLPTWGKLLDKIISNRISYLESKRYFSDKQYGFRKNRSTITALQSIKNYVDQANSVENMVSGVFGF
;
A
#
# COMPACT_ATOMS: atom_id res chain seq x y z
N MET A 1 10.96 10.59 -32.41
CA MET A 1 10.60 9.37 -31.65
C MET A 1 11.71 9.11 -30.65
N TYR A 2 11.53 9.47 -29.36
CA TYR A 2 12.57 9.25 -28.35
C TYR A 2 12.67 7.74 -28.05
N LEU A 3 13.73 7.09 -28.52
CA LEU A 3 14.04 5.72 -28.16
C LEU A 3 14.51 5.71 -26.71
N ALA A 4 13.63 5.31 -25.79
CA ALA A 4 14.01 5.12 -24.40
C ALA A 4 15.06 4.01 -24.31
N ASN A 5 16.28 4.34 -23.83
CA ASN A 5 17.33 3.37 -23.56
C ASN A 5 16.95 2.51 -22.34
N LYS A 6 16.18 1.44 -22.60
CA LYS A 6 15.66 0.53 -21.58
C LYS A 6 16.78 -0.05 -20.71
N THR A 7 17.91 -0.42 -21.31
CA THR A 7 19.04 -1.03 -20.61
C THR A 7 19.70 -0.03 -19.67
N GLY A 8 19.98 1.18 -20.15
CA GLY A 8 20.54 2.25 -19.32
C GLY A 8 19.64 2.61 -18.14
N PHE A 9 18.33 2.71 -18.37
CA PHE A 9 17.36 3.00 -17.33
C PHE A 9 17.28 1.90 -16.26
N THR A 10 17.24 0.64 -16.70
CA THR A 10 17.17 -0.51 -15.78
C THR A 10 18.45 -0.61 -14.95
N SER A 11 19.61 -0.45 -15.60
CA SER A 11 20.92 -0.43 -14.92
C SER A 11 20.98 0.67 -13.87
N PHE A 12 20.59 1.89 -14.23
CA PHE A 12 20.56 3.03 -13.32
C PHE A 12 19.74 2.77 -12.04
N PHE A 13 18.49 2.33 -12.17
CA PHE A 13 17.67 2.02 -10.99
C PHE A 13 18.20 0.85 -10.17
N ASN A 14 18.77 -0.16 -10.82
CA ASN A 14 19.39 -1.29 -10.11
C ASN A 14 20.59 -0.82 -9.27
N THR A 15 21.44 0.05 -9.81
CA THR A 15 22.57 0.65 -9.09
C THR A 15 22.12 1.51 -7.91
N LEU A 16 21.05 2.31 -8.08
CA LEU A 16 20.50 3.09 -6.96
C LEU A 16 19.99 2.19 -5.84
N LEU A 17 19.29 1.10 -6.19
CA LEU A 17 18.76 0.14 -5.22
C LEU A 17 19.87 -0.66 -4.53
N SER A 18 20.92 -1.08 -5.24
CA SER A 18 22.06 -1.80 -4.64
C SER A 18 22.83 -0.93 -3.66
N ASN A 19 22.97 0.36 -3.98
CA ASN A 19 23.75 1.29 -3.17
C ASN A 19 22.92 1.99 -2.09
N ALA A 20 21.60 1.77 -2.08
CA ALA A 20 20.62 2.45 -1.21
C ALA A 20 20.74 3.99 -1.20
N ASN A 21 21.30 4.57 -2.26
CA ASN A 21 21.54 6.00 -2.38
C ASN A 21 20.53 6.60 -3.36
N PHE A 22 19.64 7.43 -2.85
CA PHE A 22 18.56 8.03 -3.64
C PHE A 22 18.67 9.56 -3.56
N PRO A 23 18.54 10.28 -4.69
CA PRO A 23 18.58 11.74 -4.69
C PRO A 23 17.58 12.33 -3.70
N LYS A 24 18.03 13.26 -2.85
CA LYS A 24 17.16 13.94 -1.87
C LYS A 24 15.96 14.59 -2.53
N ALA A 25 16.16 15.21 -3.70
CA ALA A 25 15.10 15.83 -4.48
C ALA A 25 13.93 14.88 -4.82
N TRP A 26 14.19 13.57 -4.95
CA TRP A 26 13.13 12.60 -5.26
C TRP A 26 12.21 12.31 -4.08
N LYS A 27 12.63 12.67 -2.87
CA LYS A 27 11.88 12.50 -1.61
C LYS A 27 11.17 13.79 -1.17
N LEU A 28 11.42 14.91 -1.86
CA LEU A 28 10.76 16.19 -1.57
C LEU A 28 9.37 16.19 -2.21
N ALA A 29 8.33 16.06 -1.38
CA ALA A 29 6.95 16.06 -1.83
C ALA A 29 6.32 17.45 -1.66
N ILE A 30 5.41 17.79 -2.59
CA ILE A 30 4.47 18.89 -2.39
C ILE A 30 3.32 18.36 -1.54
N ILE A 31 2.99 19.02 -0.44
CA ILE A 31 1.87 18.66 0.43
C ILE A 31 0.61 19.35 -0.08
N THR A 32 -0.46 18.59 -0.30
CA THR A 32 -1.77 19.11 -0.68
C THR A 32 -2.83 18.61 0.29
N LEU A 33 -3.71 19.52 0.72
CA LEU A 33 -4.83 19.22 1.62
C LEU A 33 -6.08 18.93 0.81
N ILE A 34 -6.71 17.78 1.03
CA ILE A 34 -8.00 17.41 0.44
C ILE A 34 -9.06 17.35 1.55
N PRO A 35 -10.16 18.12 1.48
CA PRO A 35 -11.24 18.05 2.45
C PRO A 35 -11.80 16.62 2.58
N LYS A 36 -12.08 16.18 3.81
CA LYS A 36 -12.87 14.97 4.06
C LYS A 36 -14.31 15.23 3.62
N PRO A 37 -14.97 14.26 2.96
CA PRO A 37 -16.37 14.42 2.58
C PRO A 37 -17.22 14.64 3.84
N ASN A 38 -18.24 15.48 3.71
CA ASN A 38 -19.22 15.79 4.77
C ASN A 38 -18.59 16.38 6.05
N LYS A 39 -17.45 17.08 5.91
CA LYS A 39 -16.83 17.85 6.99
C LYS A 39 -16.66 19.29 6.54
N ASP A 40 -16.80 20.22 7.47
CA ASP A 40 -16.59 21.64 7.25
C ASP A 40 -15.09 21.98 7.23
N CYS A 41 -14.75 23.11 6.60
CA CYS A 41 -13.36 23.55 6.41
C CYS A 41 -12.75 24.26 7.63
N SER A 42 -13.42 24.24 8.78
CA SER A 42 -13.02 25.00 9.98
C SER A 42 -11.82 24.38 10.70
N SER A 43 -11.64 23.06 10.61
CA SER A 43 -10.62 22.31 11.35
C SER A 43 -9.61 21.67 10.42
N THR A 44 -8.32 21.76 10.77
CA THR A 44 -7.24 21.08 10.06
C THR A 44 -7.38 19.55 10.07
N LEU A 45 -8.05 18.99 11.10
CA LEU A 45 -8.35 17.57 11.21
C LEU A 45 -9.37 17.09 10.16
N HIS A 46 -10.07 18.01 9.50
CA HIS A 46 -11.05 17.72 8.46
C HIS A 46 -10.40 17.54 7.08
N TYR A 47 -9.08 17.62 6.97
CA TYR A 47 -8.37 17.41 5.72
C TYR A 47 -7.60 16.07 5.73
N ARG A 48 -7.38 15.53 4.53
CA ARG A 48 -6.40 14.48 4.26
C ARG A 48 -5.17 15.14 3.64
N LEU A 49 -4.01 14.90 4.23
CA LEU A 49 -2.74 15.31 3.65
C LEU A 49 -2.34 14.30 2.56
N ILE A 50 -2.00 14.79 1.37
CA ILE A 50 -1.41 13.99 0.30
C ILE A 50 -0.03 14.53 -0.04
N CYS A 51 0.95 13.63 -0.09
CA CYS A 51 2.31 13.91 -0.51
C CYS A 51 2.47 13.62 -2.01
N LEU A 52 2.63 14.68 -2.81
CA LEU A 52 2.87 14.59 -4.25
C LEU A 52 4.38 14.55 -4.52
N LEU A 53 4.91 13.34 -4.67
CA LEU A 53 6.31 13.13 -5.06
C LEU A 53 6.55 13.51 -6.53
N PRO A 54 7.79 13.93 -6.88
CA PRO A 54 8.20 14.10 -8.27
C PRO A 54 8.13 12.77 -9.01
N THR A 55 8.02 12.81 -10.34
CA THR A 55 7.88 11.64 -11.21
C THR A 55 8.91 10.55 -10.93
N TRP A 56 10.17 10.94 -10.72
CA TRP A 56 11.26 10.01 -10.39
C TRP A 56 11.07 9.31 -9.04
N GLY A 57 10.57 10.02 -8.02
CA GLY A 57 10.24 9.42 -6.72
C GLY A 57 9.08 8.44 -6.83
N LYS A 58 7.99 8.82 -7.51
CA LYS A 58 6.84 7.93 -7.76
C LYS A 58 7.24 6.68 -8.53
N LEU A 59 8.14 6.82 -9.49
CA LEU A 59 8.65 5.71 -10.27
C LEU A 59 9.48 4.75 -9.40
N LEU A 60 10.36 5.28 -8.54
CA LEU A 60 11.10 4.48 -7.58
C LEU A 60 10.15 3.69 -6.66
N ASP A 61 9.14 4.37 -6.10
CA ASP A 61 8.11 3.73 -5.27
C ASP A 61 7.38 2.62 -6.02
N LYS A 62 7.07 2.83 -7.30
CA LYS A 62 6.44 1.81 -8.14
C LYS A 62 7.34 0.60 -8.35
N ILE A 63 8.63 0.80 -8.61
CA ILE A 63 9.61 -0.28 -8.77
C ILE A 63 9.71 -1.10 -7.48
N ILE A 64 9.85 -0.43 -6.32
CA ILE A 64 9.92 -1.07 -5.01
C ILE A 64 8.62 -1.83 -4.71
N SER A 65 7.46 -1.20 -4.90
CA SER A 65 6.15 -1.81 -4.68
C SER A 65 5.94 -3.07 -5.52
N ASN A 66 6.39 -3.05 -6.78
CA ASN A 66 6.33 -4.22 -7.65
C ASN A 66 7.23 -5.36 -7.15
N ARG A 67 8.43 -5.05 -6.63
CA ARG A 67 9.33 -6.04 -6.02
C ARG A 67 8.77 -6.60 -4.72
N ILE A 68 8.20 -5.77 -3.85
CA ILE A 68 7.51 -6.22 -2.63
C ILE A 68 6.33 -7.13 -2.99
N SER A 69 5.58 -6.79 -4.05
CA SER A 69 4.48 -7.64 -4.53
C SER A 69 4.96 -9.03 -4.99
N TYR A 70 6.23 -9.22 -5.35
CA TYR A 70 6.77 -10.54 -5.66
C TYR A 70 6.89 -11.44 -4.41
N LEU A 71 7.03 -10.84 -3.22
CA LEU A 71 7.06 -11.58 -1.94
C LEU A 71 5.75 -12.33 -1.66
N GLU A 72 4.66 -11.92 -2.30
CA GLU A 72 3.37 -12.64 -2.31
C GLU A 72 3.55 -14.10 -2.77
N SER A 73 4.36 -14.32 -3.82
CA SER A 73 4.66 -15.67 -4.35
C SER A 73 5.47 -16.53 -3.38
N LYS A 74 6.12 -15.90 -2.39
CA LYS A 74 6.97 -16.55 -1.40
C LYS A 74 6.26 -16.73 -0.05
N ARG A 75 4.97 -16.36 0.04
CA ARG A 75 4.15 -16.45 1.27
C ARG A 75 4.75 -15.73 2.49
N TYR A 76 5.44 -14.61 2.27
CA TYR A 76 5.97 -13.79 3.37
C TYR A 76 4.92 -12.94 4.10
N PHE A 77 3.72 -12.78 3.52
CA PHE A 77 2.63 -12.04 4.15
C PHE A 77 1.69 -12.99 4.90
N SER A 78 1.22 -12.56 6.07
CA SER A 78 0.21 -13.30 6.85
C SER A 78 -1.06 -13.54 6.04
N ASP A 79 -1.62 -14.74 6.08
CA ASP A 79 -2.89 -15.05 5.39
C ASP A 79 -4.09 -14.24 5.92
N LYS A 80 -3.96 -13.66 7.12
CA LYS A 80 -4.96 -12.77 7.73
C LYS A 80 -4.77 -11.30 7.34
N GLN A 81 -3.74 -10.96 6.56
CA GLN A 81 -3.57 -9.62 5.99
C GLN A 81 -4.31 -9.54 4.65
N TYR A 82 -5.30 -8.65 4.55
CA TYR A 82 -6.10 -8.46 3.34
C TYR A 82 -5.85 -7.12 2.64
N GLY A 83 -5.46 -6.09 3.39
CA GLY A 83 -5.14 -4.77 2.85
C GLY A 83 -3.87 -4.79 2.00
N PHE A 84 -3.90 -4.04 0.89
CA PHE A 84 -2.76 -3.79 0.01
C PHE A 84 -2.10 -5.04 -0.60
N ARG A 85 -2.84 -6.15 -0.69
CA ARG A 85 -2.36 -7.40 -1.31
C ARG A 85 -3.11 -7.71 -2.58
N LYS A 86 -2.41 -8.37 -3.52
CA LYS A 86 -3.05 -8.86 -4.75
C LYS A 86 -4.03 -9.97 -4.39
N ASN A 87 -5.14 -10.04 -5.12
CA ASN A 87 -6.19 -11.06 -4.95
C ASN A 87 -6.82 -11.12 -3.54
N ARG A 88 -6.66 -10.07 -2.73
CA ARG A 88 -7.33 -9.90 -1.44
C ARG A 88 -8.12 -8.60 -1.48
N SER A 89 -9.29 -8.62 -0.87
CA SER A 89 -10.21 -7.48 -0.79
C SER A 89 -10.92 -7.44 0.57
N THR A 90 -11.58 -6.33 0.85
CA THR A 90 -12.47 -6.19 2.01
C THR A 90 -13.57 -7.26 2.02
N ILE A 91 -14.05 -7.68 0.85
CA ILE A 91 -15.05 -8.75 0.71
C ILE A 91 -14.45 -10.09 1.16
N THR A 92 -13.26 -10.44 0.68
CA THR A 92 -12.61 -11.70 1.08
C THR A 92 -12.25 -11.72 2.57
N ALA A 93 -11.96 -10.56 3.16
CA ALA A 93 -11.75 -10.43 4.60
C ALA A 93 -13.04 -10.71 5.37
N LEU A 94 -14.14 -10.10 4.95
CA LEU A 94 -15.45 -10.30 5.56
C LEU A 94 -15.92 -11.76 5.45
N GLN A 95 -15.74 -12.39 4.29
CA GLN A 95 -16.05 -13.80 4.08
C GLN A 95 -15.25 -14.70 5.04
N SER A 96 -13.95 -14.41 5.23
CA SER A 96 -13.14 -15.17 6.17
C SER A 96 -13.62 -15.05 7.61
N ILE A 97 -14.05 -13.86 8.04
CA ILE A 97 -14.61 -13.63 9.37
C ILE A 97 -15.95 -14.37 9.51
N LYS A 98 -16.82 -14.26 8.51
CA LYS A 98 -18.11 -14.96 8.50
C LYS A 98 -17.92 -16.47 8.64
N ASN A 99 -17.05 -17.05 7.82
CA ASN A 99 -16.78 -18.49 7.87
C ASN A 99 -16.23 -18.92 9.24
N TYR A 100 -15.40 -18.09 9.87
CA TYR A 100 -14.87 -18.35 11.21
C TYR A 100 -15.99 -18.36 12.28
N VAL A 101 -16.92 -17.40 12.21
CA VAL A 101 -18.09 -17.35 13.10
C VAL A 101 -19.02 -18.54 12.86
N ASP A 102 -19.32 -18.87 11.60
CA ASP A 102 -20.18 -19.99 11.25
C ASP A 102 -19.61 -21.33 11.76
N GLN A 103 -18.29 -21.51 11.66
CA GLN A 103 -17.60 -22.68 12.20
C GLN A 103 -17.68 -22.74 13.73
N ALA A 104 -17.45 -21.62 14.42
CA ALA A 104 -17.54 -21.56 15.88
C ALA A 104 -18.96 -21.87 16.38
N ASN A 105 -19.99 -21.31 15.72
CA ASN A 105 -21.38 -21.58 16.04
C ASN A 105 -21.76 -23.06 15.87
N SER A 106 -21.19 -23.73 14.87
CA SER A 106 -21.46 -25.17 14.62
C SER A 106 -20.96 -26.09 15.74
N VAL A 107 -20.04 -25.60 16.57
CA VAL A 107 -19.47 -26.33 17.73
C VAL A 107 -19.81 -25.62 19.05
N GLU A 108 -20.81 -24.73 19.04
CA GLU A 108 -21.27 -23.94 20.19
C GLU A 108 -20.16 -23.13 20.91
N ASN A 109 -19.11 -22.75 20.18
CA ASN A 109 -18.02 -21.93 20.70
C ASN A 109 -18.34 -20.44 20.66
N MET A 110 -18.04 -19.74 21.74
CA MET A 110 -18.17 -18.28 21.81
C MET A 110 -17.07 -17.57 21.01
N VAL A 111 -17.45 -16.58 20.19
CA VAL A 111 -16.53 -15.69 19.48
C VAL A 111 -16.65 -14.28 20.05
N SER A 112 -15.52 -13.63 20.33
CA SER A 112 -15.45 -12.23 20.73
C SER A 112 -14.63 -11.43 19.72
N GLY A 113 -15.11 -10.23 19.36
CA GLY A 113 -14.45 -9.33 18.42
C GLY A 113 -14.05 -8.01 19.09
N VAL A 114 -12.84 -7.54 18.82
CA VAL A 114 -12.36 -6.21 19.22
C VAL A 114 -12.19 -5.37 17.96
N PHE A 115 -12.88 -4.23 17.90
CA PHE A 115 -12.77 -3.26 16.82
C PHE A 115 -12.06 -2.01 17.35
N GLY A 116 -10.88 -1.70 16.78
CA GLY A 116 -10.14 -0.47 17.04
C GLY A 116 -10.16 0.44 15.82
N PHE A 117 -10.08 1.75 16.05
CA PHE A 117 -9.86 2.78 15.02
C PHE A 117 -8.38 3.13 14.92
#